data_AF-A0A432ITW8-F1
#
_entry.id   AF-A0A432ITW8-F1
#
_cell.length_a   1.000
_cell.length_b   1.000
_cell.length_c   1.000
_cell.angle_alpha   90.00
_cell.angle_beta   90.00
_cell.angle_gamma   90.00
#
_symmetry.space_group_name_H-M   'P 1'
#
loop_
_entity.id
_entity.type
_entity.pdbx_description
1 polymer ?
#
loop_
_entity_poly.entity_id
_entity_poly.type
_entity_poly.pdbx_seq_one_letter_code
_entity_poly.pdbx_strand_id
1 'polypeptide(L)'
;MNIKSFEKIINEAWNKKGQVNSKSSRKLLNAISKTIDLLDSGEIRVAEKKNNEWTVNQWIKKAILLSFRVNKMKTSKGPYAT
;
A
#
# COMPACT_ATOMS: atom_id res chain seq x y z
N MET A 1 -2.28 10.44 13.00
CA MET A 1 -2.60 9.26 12.17
C MET A 1 -2.09 8.00 12.87
N ASN A 2 -2.82 6.88 12.85
CA ASN A 2 -2.42 5.67 13.57
C ASN A 2 -1.92 4.60 12.59
N ILE A 3 -0.60 4.52 12.40
CA ILE A 3 0.08 3.56 11.51
C ILE A 3 -0.31 2.11 11.86
N LYS A 4 -0.45 1.78 13.15
CA LYS A 4 -0.88 0.44 13.60
C LYS A 4 -2.28 0.09 13.11
N SER A 5 -3.16 1.08 12.95
CA SER A 5 -4.50 0.88 12.36
C SER A 5 -4.41 0.50 10.88
N PHE A 6 -3.54 1.16 10.11
CA PHE A 6 -3.34 0.84 8.70
C PHE A 6 -2.72 -0.54 8.52
N GLU A 7 -1.73 -0.90 9.34
CA GLU A 7 -1.14 -2.23 9.35
C GLU A 7 -2.22 -3.31 9.58
N LYS A 8 -3.09 -3.13 10.58
CA LYS A 8 -4.19 -4.07 10.86
C LYS A 8 -5.14 -4.21 9.66
N ILE A 9 -5.59 -3.10 9.09
CA ILE A 9 -6.49 -3.08 7.92
C ILE A 9 -5.85 -3.78 6.72
N ILE A 10 -4.57 -3.52 6.45
CA ILE A 10 -3.84 -4.12 5.33
C ILE A 10 -3.64 -5.61 5.54
N ASN A 11 -3.29 -6.05 6.75
CA ASN A 11 -3.16 -7.47 7.06
C ASN A 11 -4.50 -8.22 6.92
N GLU A 12 -5.60 -7.64 7.40
CA GLU A 12 -6.95 -8.20 7.24
C GLU A 12 -7.34 -8.29 5.76
N ALA A 13 -7.10 -7.23 4.98
CA ALA A 13 -7.38 -7.22 3.55
C ALA A 13 -6.50 -8.19 2.76
N TRP A 14 -5.24 -8.38 3.18
CA TRP A 14 -4.32 -9.33 2.56
C TRP A 14 -4.82 -10.79 2.69
N ASN A 15 -5.37 -11.15 3.84
CA ASN A 15 -5.95 -12.48 4.05
C ASN A 15 -7.12 -12.75 3.09
N LYS A 16 -7.86 -11.70 2.71
CA LYS A 16 -8.97 -11.76 1.75
C LYS A 16 -8.62 -11.12 0.42
N LYS A 17 -7.34 -11.11 0.03
CA LYS A 17 -6.83 -10.39 -1.16
C LYS A 17 -7.60 -10.69 -2.43
N GLY A 18 -8.12 -11.92 -2.59
CA GLY A 18 -8.95 -12.35 -3.73
C GLY A 18 -10.17 -11.47 -3.99
N GLN A 19 -10.73 -10.85 -2.95
CA GLN A 19 -11.91 -10.00 -3.00
C GLN A 19 -11.57 -8.50 -3.07
N VAL A 20 -10.29 -8.13 -2.92
CA VAL A 20 -9.84 -6.74 -2.95
C VAL A 20 -9.79 -6.26 -4.40
N ASN A 21 -10.46 -5.14 -4.69
CA ASN A 21 -10.53 -4.50 -6.00
C ASN A 21 -10.90 -3.01 -5.87
N SER A 22 -11.06 -2.30 -6.98
CA SER A 22 -11.36 -0.86 -7.00
C SER A 22 -12.68 -0.46 -6.34
N LYS A 23 -13.59 -1.42 -6.07
CA LYS A 23 -14.89 -1.21 -5.39
C LYS A 23 -14.87 -1.64 -3.92
N SER A 24 -13.72 -1.99 -3.36
CA SER A 24 -13.59 -2.32 -1.94
C SER A 24 -13.94 -1.12 -1.05
N SER A 25 -14.13 -1.37 0.25
CA SER A 25 -14.57 -0.35 1.20
C SER A 25 -13.67 0.89 1.18
N ARG A 26 -14.27 2.08 1.35
CA ARG A 26 -13.53 3.34 1.34
C ARG A 26 -12.42 3.36 2.40
N LYS A 27 -12.66 2.74 3.55
CA LYS A 27 -11.68 2.57 4.62
C LYS A 27 -10.44 1.82 4.15
N LEU A 28 -10.61 0.71 3.41
CA LEU A 28 -9.47 -0.05 2.88
C LEU A 28 -8.73 0.75 1.80
N LEU A 29 -9.44 1.35 0.85
CA LEU A 29 -8.84 2.15 -0.21
C LEU A 29 -8.03 3.32 0.36
N ASN A 30 -8.58 4.01 1.37
CA ASN A 30 -7.87 5.08 2.07
C ASN A 30 -6.63 4.57 2.81
N ALA A 31 -6.71 3.41 3.49
CA ALA A 31 -5.57 2.84 4.20
C ALA A 31 -4.43 2.45 3.23
N ILE A 32 -4.76 1.84 2.09
CA ILE A 32 -3.79 1.53 1.04
C ILE A 32 -3.18 2.82 0.49
N SER A 33 -4.00 3.77 0.04
CA SER A 33 -3.52 5.05 -0.53
C SER A 33 -2.61 5.78 0.45
N LYS A 34 -3.01 5.91 1.72
CA LYS A 34 -2.19 6.59 2.72
C LYS A 34 -0.90 5.87 3.05
N THR A 35 -0.90 4.54 3.01
CA THR A 35 0.36 3.79 3.18
C THR A 35 1.32 4.05 2.03
N ILE A 36 0.82 4.18 0.79
CA ILE A 36 1.65 4.56 -0.35
C ILE A 36 2.14 6.01 -0.23
N ASP A 37 1.27 6.96 0.14
CA ASP A 37 1.66 8.36 0.36
C ASP A 37 2.79 8.48 1.40
N LEU A 38 2.68 7.76 2.52
CA LEU A 38 3.69 7.76 3.59
C LEU A 38 5.00 7.06 3.17
N LEU A 39 4.91 6.06 2.30
CA LEU A 39 6.09 5.39 1.74
C LEU A 39 6.80 6.31 0.76
N ASP A 40 6.05 7.05 -0.06
CA ASP A 40 6.55 8.02 -1.03
C ASP A 40 7.21 9.22 -0.35
N SER A 41 6.61 9.74 0.73
CA SER A 41 7.21 10.79 1.56
C SER A 41 8.43 10.32 2.38
N GLY A 42 8.65 9.01 2.47
CA GLY A 42 9.73 8.40 3.24
C GLY A 42 9.49 8.37 4.75
N GLU A 43 8.29 8.73 5.23
CA GLU A 43 7.87 8.63 6.63
C GLU A 43 7.84 7.19 7.14
N ILE A 44 7.56 6.23 6.26
CA ILE A 44 7.67 4.80 6.53
C ILE A 44 8.59 4.14 5.50
N ARG A 45 9.28 3.08 5.89
CA ARG A 45 10.15 2.31 4.99
C ARG A 45 9.86 0.81 5.06
N VAL A 46 9.95 0.15 3.91
CA VAL A 46 9.76 -1.30 3.79
C VAL A 46 10.78 -2.08 4.63
N ALA A 47 12.01 -1.59 4.72
CA ALA A 47 13.03 -2.12 5.60
C ALA A 47 13.69 -0.97 6.34
N GLU A 48 13.96 -1.16 7.62
CA GLU A 48 14.61 -0.19 8.48
C GLU A 48 15.58 -0.91 9.42
N LYS A 49 16.66 -0.21 9.80
CA LYS A 49 17.67 -0.75 10.70
C LYS A 49 17.24 -0.49 12.15
N LYS A 50 17.04 -1.56 12.93
CA LYS A 50 16.69 -1.53 14.36
C LYS A 50 17.73 -2.34 15.12
N ASN A 51 18.30 -1.77 16.18
CA ASN A 51 19.29 -2.47 17.02
C ASN A 51 20.43 -3.13 16.22
N ASN A 52 20.92 -2.40 15.22
CA ASN A 52 21.95 -2.85 14.29
C ASN A 52 21.55 -3.99 13.31
N GLU A 53 20.30 -4.43 13.31
CA GLU A 53 19.76 -5.43 12.40
C GLU A 53 18.73 -4.83 11.43
N TRP A 54 18.62 -5.38 10.22
CA TRP A 54 17.61 -4.97 9.26
C TRP A 54 16.29 -5.69 9.53
N THR A 55 15.26 -4.93 9.88
CA THR A 55 13.90 -5.44 10.06
C THR A 55 13.03 -5.06 8.86
N VAL A 56 12.23 -6.00 8.36
CA VAL A 56 11.31 -5.79 7.24
C VAL A 56 9.88 -5.56 7.74
N ASN A 57 9.32 -4.41 7.39
CA ASN A 57 7.91 -4.07 7.61
C ASN A 57 7.04 -4.75 6.53
N GLN A 58 6.74 -6.04 6.72
CA GLN A 58 6.05 -6.86 5.71
C GLN A 58 4.68 -6.30 5.28
N TRP A 59 3.95 -5.66 6.20
CA TRP A 59 2.64 -5.09 5.91
C TRP A 59 2.71 -4.00 4.83
N ILE A 60 3.82 -3.27 4.74
CA ILE A 60 4.03 -2.25 3.69
C ILE A 60 4.14 -2.94 2.32
N LYS A 61 4.85 -4.07 2.22
CA LYS A 61 4.89 -4.88 0.98
C LYS A 61 3.51 -5.36 0.58
N LYS A 62 2.70 -5.83 1.54
CA LYS A 62 1.30 -6.22 1.30
C LYS A 62 0.49 -5.02 0.77
N ALA A 63 0.69 -3.83 1.32
CA ALA A 63 0.03 -2.60 0.86
C ALA A 63 0.37 -2.27 -0.60
N ILE A 64 1.65 -2.36 -0.97
CA ILE A 64 2.12 -2.15 -2.36
C ILE A 64 1.43 -3.13 -3.31
N LEU A 65 1.39 -4.41 -2.96
CA LEU A 65 0.74 -5.43 -3.79
C LEU A 65 -0.78 -5.24 -3.89
N LEU A 66 -1.44 -4.81 -2.81
CA LEU A 66 -2.87 -4.47 -2.83
C LEU A 66 -3.14 -3.20 -3.64
N SER A 67 -2.21 -2.24 -3.69
CA SER A 67 -2.35 -1.02 -4.49
C SER A 67 -2.48 -1.35 -5.98
N PHE A 68 -1.68 -2.30 -6.48
CA PHE A 68 -1.81 -2.78 -7.85
C PHE A 68 -3.16 -3.42 -8.13
N ARG A 69 -3.79 -4.04 -7.12
CA ARG A 69 -5.08 -4.72 -7.28
C ARG A 69 -6.27 -3.77 -7.31
N VAL A 70 -6.18 -2.65 -6.58
CA VAL A 70 -7.27 -1.66 -6.51
C VAL A 70 -7.17 -0.59 -7.60
N ASN A 71 -5.99 -0.40 -8.17
CA ASN A 71 -5.78 0.54 -9.27
C ASN A 71 -6.05 -0.13 -10.62
N LYS A 72 -6.87 0.52 -11.46
CA LYS A 72 -7.07 0.10 -12.85
C LYS A 72 -5.88 0.54 -13.69
N MET A 73 -5.56 -0.24 -14.73
CA MET A 73 -4.64 0.20 -15.77
C MET A 73 -5.16 1.49 -16.40
N LYS A 74 -4.25 2.43 -16.62
CA LYS A 74 -4.51 3.71 -17.28
C LYS A 74 -3.45 3.92 -18.34
N THR A 75 -3.84 4.47 -19.48
CA THR A 75 -2.89 4.93 -20.49
C THR A 75 -2.18 6.16 -19.95
N SER A 76 -0.85 6.14 -19.94
CA SER A 76 -0.05 7.34 -19.71
C SER A 76 0.25 7.98 -21.06
N LYS A 77 -0.18 9.22 -21.26
CA LYS A 77 0.13 9.95 -22.50
C LYS A 77 1.58 10.41 -22.46
N GLY A 78 2.37 9.95 -23.43
CA GLY A 78 3.71 10.47 -23.69
C GLY A 78 3.68 11.69 -24.63
N PRO A 79 4.82 12.33 -24.87
CA PRO A 79 4.93 13.51 -25.73
C PRO A 79 4.40 13.31 -27.17
N TYR A 80 4.35 12.05 -27.63
CA TYR A 80 3.92 11.68 -28.98
C TYR A 80 2.68 10.77 -28.98
N ALA A 81 1.97 10.66 -27.85
CA ALA A 81 0.74 9.88 -27.79
C ALA A 81 -0.42 10.71 -28.38
N THR A 82 -0.81 10.37 -29.62
CA THR A 82 -2.05 10.87 -30.27
C THR A 82 -3.28 10.51 -29.45
#